data_AF-A0A1M7A9T1-F1
#
_entry.id   AF-A0A1M7A9T1-F1
#
_cell.length_a   1.000
_cell.length_b   1.000
_cell.length_c   1.000
_cell.angle_alpha   90.00
_cell.angle_beta   90.00
_cell.angle_gamma   90.00
#
_symmetry.space_group_name_H-M   'P 1'
#
loop_
_entity.id
_entity.type
_entity.pdbx_description
1 polymer ?
#
loop_
_entity_poly.entity_id
_entity_poly.type
_entity_poly.pdbx_seq_one_letter_code
_entity_poly.pdbx_strand_id
1 'polypeptide(L)'
;MKRLLIVLLALMALVVGCSEPTDRIEHKLTPYLQEDLKFMVAENIRANGNKDALMAEPYYRVKDFRLFEGAASRIYAAYAEVDFFIYKDVAMHEKRKYRYDVHTRQWDRYSKELKHGRDSIP
;
A
#
# COMPACT_ATOMS: atom_id res chain seq x y z
N MET A 1 31.80 36.65 9.12
CA MET A 1 30.80 36.49 8.05
C MET A 1 30.91 35.16 7.30
N LYS A 2 32.02 34.80 6.65
CA LYS A 2 32.16 33.54 5.88
C LYS A 2 31.86 32.25 6.69
N ARG A 3 32.33 32.18 7.94
CA ARG A 3 32.05 31.03 8.84
C ARG A 3 30.58 30.92 9.25
N LEU A 4 29.89 32.05 9.41
CA LEU A 4 28.46 32.09 9.73
C LEU A 4 27.62 31.57 8.56
N LEU A 5 28.01 31.94 7.33
CA LEU A 5 27.35 31.50 6.10
C LEU A 5 27.45 29.97 5.92
N ILE A 6 28.62 29.39 6.20
CA ILE A 6 28.84 27.93 6.12
C ILE A 6 27.98 27.18 7.13
N VAL A 7 27.85 27.70 8.36
CA VAL A 7 26.98 27.10 9.39
C VAL A 7 25.51 27.19 9.00
N LEU A 8 25.07 28.32 8.43
CA LEU A 8 23.70 28.49 7.93
C LEU A 8 23.38 27.55 6.76
N LEU A 9 24.31 27.36 5.83
CA LEU A 9 24.18 26.40 4.73
C LEU A 9 24.13 24.95 5.22
N ALA A 10 24.96 24.61 6.22
CA ALA A 10 24.94 23.28 6.84
C ALA A 10 23.62 23.01 7.60
N LEU A 11 23.08 24.01 8.30
CA LEU A 11 21.76 23.90 8.93
C LEU A 11 20.65 23.77 7.89
N MET A 12 20.68 24.52 6.79
CA MET A 12 19.68 24.40 5.73
C MET A 12 19.70 23.00 5.08
N ALA A 13 20.89 22.42 4.88
CA ALA A 13 21.05 21.07 4.35
C ALA A 13 20.48 19.98 5.28
N LEU A 14 20.52 20.19 6.61
CA LEU A 14 19.94 19.27 7.59
C LEU A 14 18.40 19.28 7.58
N VAL A 15 17.77 20.39 7.17
CA VAL A 15 16.30 20.52 7.16
C VAL A 15 15.66 19.87 5.91
N VAL A 16 16.39 19.79 4.80
CA VAL A 16 15.88 19.21 3.53
C VAL A 16 15.91 17.67 3.53
N GLY A 17 16.63 17.03 4.45
CA GLY A 17 16.84 15.57 4.47
C GLY A 17 15.78 14.72 5.17
N CYS A 18 14.71 15.30 5.74
CA CYS A 18 13.81 14.55 6.63
C CYS A 18 12.56 13.95 5.96
N SER A 19 12.22 14.30 4.71
CA SER A 19 11.06 13.74 4.01
C SER A 19 11.47 12.71 2.97
N GLU A 20 10.92 11.49 3.06
CA GLU A 20 11.10 10.47 2.02
C GLU A 20 10.36 10.88 0.73
N PRO A 21 10.96 10.72 -0.47
CA PRO A 21 10.28 11.02 -1.72
C PRO A 21 9.00 10.19 -1.92
N THR A 22 7.92 10.83 -2.35
CA THR A 22 6.60 10.23 -2.58
C THR A 22 6.63 8.98 -3.46
N ASP A 23 7.33 9.02 -4.60
CA ASP A 23 7.39 7.89 -5.54
C ASP A 23 7.94 6.63 -4.87
N ARG A 24 8.81 6.80 -3.87
CA ARG A 24 9.35 5.69 -3.09
C ARG A 24 8.30 5.05 -2.18
N ILE A 25 7.35 5.82 -1.65
CA ILE A 25 6.27 5.31 -0.78
C ILE A 25 5.30 4.45 -1.60
N GLU A 26 4.88 4.91 -2.77
CA GLU A 26 4.01 4.14 -3.67
C GLU A 26 4.70 2.86 -4.15
N HIS A 27 5.95 2.94 -4.61
CA HIS A 27 6.70 1.76 -5.04
C HIS A 27 6.87 0.71 -3.93
N LYS A 28 6.98 1.13 -2.67
CA LYS A 28 7.04 0.23 -1.52
C LYS A 28 5.73 -0.50 -1.24
N LEU A 29 4.60 -0.06 -1.78
CA LEU A 29 3.31 -0.74 -1.62
C LEU A 29 3.27 -2.05 -2.44
N THR A 30 3.80 -2.02 -3.67
CA THR A 30 3.79 -3.15 -4.61
C THR A 30 4.19 -4.50 -4.01
N PRO A 31 5.32 -4.66 -3.28
CA PRO A 31 5.68 -5.95 -2.69
C PRO A 31 4.63 -6.47 -1.69
N TYR A 32 3.97 -5.60 -0.93
CA TYR A 32 2.90 -5.99 0.00
C TYR A 32 1.68 -6.52 -0.75
N LEU A 33 1.30 -5.87 -1.86
CA LEU A 33 0.17 -6.30 -2.67
C LEU A 33 0.44 -7.63 -3.37
N GLN A 34 1.67 -7.83 -3.86
CA GLN A 34 2.09 -9.09 -4.47
C GLN A 34 2.13 -10.24 -3.46
N GLU A 35 2.64 -9.98 -2.25
CA GLU A 35 2.62 -10.96 -1.16
C GLU A 35 1.19 -11.33 -0.75
N ASP A 36 0.32 -10.31 -0.60
CA ASP A 36 -1.07 -10.53 -0.21
C ASP A 36 -1.84 -11.34 -1.26
N LEU A 37 -1.65 -11.04 -2.54
CA LEU A 37 -2.26 -11.80 -3.63
C LEU A 37 -1.79 -13.25 -3.63
N LYS A 38 -0.49 -13.49 -3.47
CA LYS A 38 0.08 -14.84 -3.36
C LYS A 38 -0.48 -15.60 -2.17
N PHE A 39 -0.56 -14.94 -1.02
CA PHE A 39 -1.12 -15.51 0.20
C PHE A 39 -2.59 -15.90 0.00
N MET A 40 -3.41 -15.00 -0.56
CA MET A 40 -4.83 -15.31 -0.83
C MET A 40 -5.01 -16.52 -1.75
N VAL A 41 -4.23 -16.60 -2.83
CA VAL A 41 -4.24 -17.73 -3.75
C VAL A 41 -3.81 -19.03 -3.04
N ALA A 42 -2.74 -18.99 -2.26
CA ALA A 42 -2.23 -20.15 -1.53
C ALA A 42 -3.21 -20.66 -0.47
N GLU A 43 -3.83 -19.76 0.29
CA GLU A 43 -4.84 -20.10 1.29
C GLU A 43 -6.07 -20.74 0.65
N ASN A 44 -6.52 -20.23 -0.50
CA ASN A 44 -7.65 -20.79 -1.21
C ASN A 44 -7.36 -22.21 -1.72
N ILE A 45 -6.17 -22.43 -2.29
CA ILE A 45 -5.73 -23.76 -2.73
C ILE A 45 -5.65 -24.72 -1.55
N ARG A 46 -5.09 -24.25 -0.41
CA ARG A 46 -4.99 -25.07 0.80
C ARG A 46 -6.36 -25.46 1.33
N ALA A 47 -7.34 -24.55 1.27
CA ALA A 47 -8.70 -24.79 1.76
C ALA A 47 -9.52 -25.72 0.86
N ASN A 48 -9.38 -25.60 -0.46
CA ASN A 48 -10.23 -26.31 -1.44
C ASN A 48 -9.55 -27.55 -2.06
N GLY A 49 -8.23 -27.68 -1.94
CA GLY A 49 -7.45 -28.79 -2.51
C GLY A 49 -7.22 -28.70 -4.04
N ASN A 50 -7.76 -27.69 -4.71
CA ASN A 50 -7.60 -27.45 -6.15
C ASN A 50 -7.57 -25.94 -6.47
N LYS A 51 -7.48 -25.61 -7.77
CA LYS A 51 -7.49 -24.22 -8.28
C LYS A 51 -8.77 -23.87 -9.03
N ASP A 52 -9.79 -24.73 -9.01
CA ASP A 52 -10.93 -24.63 -9.94
C ASP A 52 -11.78 -23.37 -9.70
N ALA A 53 -11.84 -22.92 -8.44
CA ALA A 53 -12.54 -21.70 -8.04
C ALA A 53 -11.74 -20.41 -8.31
N LEU A 54 -10.46 -20.53 -8.68
CA LEU A 54 -9.56 -19.38 -8.89
C LEU A 54 -9.60 -18.88 -10.33
N MET A 55 -9.40 -17.57 -10.47
CA MET A 55 -9.13 -16.96 -11.77
C MET A 55 -7.83 -17.51 -12.36
N ALA A 56 -7.75 -17.59 -13.69
CA ALA A 56 -6.51 -17.95 -14.39
C ALA A 56 -5.39 -16.93 -14.08
N GLU A 57 -5.77 -15.65 -14.02
CA GLU A 57 -4.89 -14.53 -13.67
C GLU A 57 -5.51 -13.74 -12.52
N PRO A 58 -5.27 -14.14 -11.25
CA PRO A 58 -5.63 -13.34 -10.10
C PRO A 58 -4.89 -12.00 -10.12
N TYR A 59 -5.56 -10.92 -9.73
CA TYR A 59 -4.97 -9.57 -9.76
C TYR A 59 -5.52 -8.72 -8.62
N TYR A 60 -4.93 -7.54 -8.45
CA TYR A 60 -5.42 -6.50 -7.55
C TYR A 60 -5.52 -5.17 -8.30
N ARG A 61 -6.32 -4.26 -7.76
CA ARG A 61 -6.43 -2.89 -8.25
C ARG A 61 -6.40 -1.92 -7.07
N VAL A 62 -5.47 -0.96 -7.13
CA VAL A 62 -5.46 0.17 -6.21
C VAL A 62 -6.63 1.09 -6.56
N LYS A 63 -7.59 1.24 -5.65
CA LYS A 63 -8.82 2.03 -5.85
C LYS A 63 -8.66 3.46 -5.34
N ASP A 64 -7.87 3.65 -4.29
CA ASP A 64 -7.58 4.95 -3.71
C ASP A 64 -6.14 4.94 -3.21
N PHE A 65 -5.39 6.01 -3.50
CA PHE A 65 -4.06 6.25 -2.98
C PHE A 65 -3.96 7.72 -2.62
N ARG A 66 -3.66 8.00 -1.35
CA ARG A 66 -3.58 9.38 -0.85
C ARG A 66 -2.35 9.54 0.02
N LEU A 67 -1.69 10.68 -0.15
CA LEU A 67 -0.68 11.15 0.78
C LEU A 67 -1.38 12.00 1.84
N PHE A 68 -0.94 11.85 3.07
CA PHE A 68 -1.38 12.70 4.16
C PHE A 68 -0.47 13.92 4.28
N GLU A 69 -1.08 15.06 4.60
CA GLU A 69 -0.37 16.32 4.81
C GLU A 69 -0.54 16.81 6.25
N GLY A 70 0.32 17.75 6.65
CA GLY A 70 0.19 18.47 7.92
C GLY A 70 0.33 17.57 9.16
N ALA A 71 -0.55 17.75 10.15
CA ALA A 71 -0.46 17.00 11.41
C ALA A 71 -0.73 15.50 11.24
N ALA A 72 -1.56 15.11 10.25
CA ALA A 72 -1.87 13.71 9.96
C ALA A 72 -0.65 12.94 9.44
N SER A 73 0.26 13.63 8.73
CA SER A 73 1.48 13.05 8.17
C SER A 73 2.55 12.71 9.21
N ARG A 74 2.34 13.00 10.49
CA ARG A 74 3.33 12.74 11.56
C ARG A 74 3.41 11.26 11.96
N ILE A 75 2.30 10.54 11.84
CA ILE A 75 2.21 9.12 12.21
C ILE A 75 2.14 8.27 10.94
N TYR A 76 1.20 8.60 10.05
CA TYR A 76 1.05 7.94 8.76
C TYR A 76 1.24 8.96 7.63
N ALA A 77 2.09 8.68 6.64
CA ALA A 77 2.28 9.59 5.52
C ALA A 77 1.42 9.25 4.29
N ALA A 78 0.86 8.04 4.23
CA ALA A 78 0.03 7.63 3.10
C ALA A 78 -1.05 6.62 3.48
N TYR A 79 -2.04 6.52 2.61
CA TYR A 79 -3.14 5.56 2.63
C TYR A 79 -3.28 4.90 1.27
N ALA A 80 -3.63 3.62 1.27
CA ALA A 80 -4.07 2.93 0.07
C ALA A 80 -5.29 2.04 0.35
N GLU A 81 -6.23 2.04 -0.60
CA GLU A 81 -7.33 1.08 -0.69
C GLU A 81 -7.11 0.20 -1.91
N VAL A 82 -7.16 -1.12 -1.72
CA VAL A 82 -6.87 -2.09 -2.79
C VAL A 82 -7.91 -3.19 -2.76
N ASP A 83 -8.47 -3.49 -3.93
CA ASP A 83 -9.35 -4.64 -4.14
C ASP A 83 -8.58 -5.78 -4.79
N PHE A 84 -8.76 -7.00 -4.26
CA PHE A 84 -8.13 -8.24 -4.72
C PHE A 84 -9.16 -9.17 -5.32
N PHE A 85 -8.92 -9.60 -6.55
CA PHE A 85 -9.81 -10.43 -7.35
C PHE A 85 -9.14 -11.78 -7.61
N ILE A 86 -9.65 -12.82 -6.93
CA ILE A 86 -9.11 -14.18 -7.03
C ILE A 86 -10.14 -15.21 -7.49
N TYR A 87 -11.43 -14.91 -7.35
CA TYR A 87 -12.52 -15.87 -7.60
C TYR A 87 -13.02 -15.77 -9.04
N LYS A 88 -13.19 -16.93 -9.69
CA LYS A 88 -13.66 -17.02 -11.07
C LYS A 88 -15.17 -16.83 -11.21
N ASP A 89 -15.94 -17.61 -10.44
CA ASP A 89 -17.38 -17.76 -10.65
C ASP A 89 -18.24 -16.96 -9.66
N VAL A 90 -17.61 -16.38 -8.64
CA VAL A 90 -18.30 -15.59 -7.59
C VAL A 90 -17.94 -14.12 -7.76
N ALA A 91 -18.96 -13.26 -7.80
CA ALA A 91 -18.80 -11.81 -7.84
C ALA A 91 -18.39 -11.28 -6.45
N MET A 92 -17.16 -11.59 -6.04
CA MET A 92 -16.63 -11.24 -4.72
C MET A 92 -15.16 -10.87 -4.83
N HIS A 93 -14.76 -9.87 -4.05
CA HIS A 93 -13.37 -9.44 -3.93
C HIS A 93 -13.04 -9.13 -2.47
N GLU A 94 -11.76 -9.23 -2.13
CA GLU A 94 -11.26 -8.81 -0.83
C GLU A 94 -10.75 -7.39 -0.93
N LYS A 95 -11.36 -6.47 -0.18
CA LYS A 95 -10.88 -5.10 -0.01
C LYS A 95 -9.91 -5.05 1.15
N ARG A 96 -8.72 -4.49 0.94
CA ARG A 96 -7.73 -4.22 1.98
C ARG A 96 -7.39 -2.75 2.04
N LYS A 97 -7.10 -2.29 3.26
CA LYS A 97 -6.62 -0.92 3.52
C LYS A 97 -5.24 -0.96 4.14
N TYR A 98 -4.40 -0.08 3.62
CA TYR A 98 -3.01 0.07 4.03
C TYR A 98 -2.75 1.51 4.48
N ARG A 99 -1.83 1.66 5.43
CA ARG A 99 -1.31 2.96 5.86
C ARG A 99 0.20 2.91 5.94
N TYR A 100 0.87 3.95 5.51
CA TYR A 100 2.33 4.01 5.53
C TYR A 100 2.82 4.68 6.80
N ASP A 101 3.46 3.92 7.70
CA ASP A 101 4.00 4.42 8.95
C ASP A 101 5.34 5.14 8.72
N VAL A 102 5.43 6.37 9.24
CA VAL A 102 6.58 7.26 8.99
C VAL A 102 7.80 6.86 9.82
N HIS A 103 7.60 6.26 10.99
CA HIS A 103 8.66 5.84 11.88
C HIS A 103 9.33 4.56 11.40
N THR A 104 8.54 3.56 10.99
CA THR A 104 9.05 2.28 10.47
C THR A 104 9.38 2.36 8.98
N ARG A 105 8.82 3.34 8.26
CA ARG A 105 8.94 3.50 6.80
C ARG A 105 8.43 2.28 6.03
N GLN A 106 7.34 1.70 6.54
CA GLN A 106 6.70 0.48 6.06
C GLN A 106 5.19 0.66 5.90
N TRP A 107 4.59 -0.23 5.12
CA TRP A 107 3.14 -0.31 4.96
C TRP A 107 2.54 -1.26 5.98
N ASP A 108 1.55 -0.77 6.72
CA ASP A 108 0.76 -1.59 7.63
C ASP A 108 -0.57 -1.96 6.98
N ARG A 109 -0.95 -3.24 7.10
CA ARG A 109 -2.30 -3.73 6.79
C ARG A 109 -3.18 -3.49 8.01
N TYR A 110 -4.26 -2.72 7.88
CA TYR A 110 -5.08 -2.35 9.04
C TYR A 110 -6.59 -2.61 8.87
N SER A 111 -7.06 -2.89 7.66
CA SER A 111 -8.44 -3.35 7.43
C SER A 111 -8.48 -4.41 6.33
N LYS A 112 -9.41 -5.36 6.51
CA LYS A 112 -9.76 -6.40 5.55
C LYS A 112 -11.27 -6.56 5.57
N GLU A 113 -11.88 -6.48 4.39
CA GLU A 113 -13.32 -6.65 4.21
C GLU A 113 -13.59 -7.50 2.97
N LEU A 114 -14.59 -8.39 3.07
CA LEU A 114 -15.07 -9.14 1.92
C LEU A 114 -16.25 -8.37 1.31
N LYS A 115 -16.19 -8.12 0.00
CA LYS A 115 -17.21 -7.34 -0.71
C LYS A 115 -17.80 -8.15 -1.85
N HIS A 116 -19.11 -8.01 -2.02
CA HIS A 116 -19.80 -8.48 -3.22
C HIS A 116 -19.68 -7.42 -4.31
N GLY A 117 -19.37 -7.86 -5.53
CA GLY A 117 -19.18 -7.00 -6.70
C GLY A 117 -18.01 -7.48 -7.56
N ARG A 118 -18.14 -7.29 -8.87
CA ARG A 118 -17.06 -7.45 -9.84
C ARG A 118 -16.24 -6.17 -9.93
N ASP A 119 -15.09 -6.23 -10.60
CA ASP A 119 -14.24 -5.06 -10.82
C ASP A 119 -15.04 -3.94 -11.50
N SER A 120 -15.42 -2.95 -10.71
CA SER A 120 -16.02 -1.71 -11.16
C SER A 120 -14.93 -0.67 -11.11
N ILE A 121 -14.64 -0.07 -12.27
CA ILE A 121 -13.77 1.10 -12.34
C ILE A 121 -14.57 2.26 -11.72
N PRO A 122 -14.08 2.94 -10.67
CA PRO A 122 -14.69 4.18 -10.23
C PRO A 122 -14.51 5.29 -11.28
#